data_AF-A0A2N0XEW8-F1
#
_entry.id   AF-A0A2N0XEW8-F1
#
_cell.length_a   1.000
_cell.length_b   1.000
_cell.length_c   1.000
_cell.angle_alpha   90.00
_cell.angle_beta   90.00
_cell.angle_gamma   90.00
#
_symmetry.space_group_name_H-M   'P 1'
#
loop_
_entity.id
_entity.type
_entity.pdbx_description
1 polymer ?
#
loop_
_entity_poly.entity_id
_entity_poly.type
_entity_poly.pdbx_seq_one_letter_code
_entity_poly.pdbx_strand_id
1 'polypeptide(L)'
;AHSQAEVEYQQIEQGIRAEVMQAYQQYVATQKQVKQFHNGMLTEAKSILDGITYSYKRGESSILEVLNAQRTYNDVRKDYYQALADNAAALVELERRAGIWDIEF
;
A
#
# COMPACT_ATOMS: atom_id res chain seq x y z
N ALA A 1 14.49 -0.18 -45.97
CA ALA A 1 15.43 -0.23 -44.82
C ALA A 1 15.13 0.88 -43.81
N HIS A 2 15.07 2.16 -44.19
CA HIS A 2 14.77 3.26 -43.25
C HIS A 2 13.38 3.19 -42.61
N SER A 3 12.33 2.78 -43.34
CA SER A 3 10.98 2.67 -42.76
C SER A 3 10.84 1.56 -41.71
N GLN A 4 11.61 0.47 -41.82
CA GLN A 4 11.55 -0.64 -40.87
C GLN A 4 12.20 -0.25 -39.54
N ALA A 5 13.35 0.43 -39.60
CA ALA A 5 14.04 0.96 -38.42
C ALA A 5 13.22 2.04 -37.70
N GLU A 6 12.52 2.92 -38.44
CA GLU A 6 11.62 3.91 -37.84
C GLU A 6 10.41 3.25 -37.14
N VAL A 7 9.81 2.24 -37.77
CA VAL A 7 8.67 1.51 -37.17
C VAL A 7 9.11 0.75 -35.92
N GLU A 8 10.27 0.09 -35.94
CA GLU A 8 10.84 -0.59 -34.77
C GLU A 8 11.14 0.41 -33.64
N TYR A 9 11.73 1.56 -33.95
CA TYR A 9 11.97 2.63 -32.97
C TYR A 9 10.66 3.11 -32.31
N GLN A 10 9.63 3.40 -33.11
CA GLN A 10 8.33 3.84 -32.59
C GLN A 10 7.67 2.78 -31.71
N GLN A 11 7.76 1.51 -32.09
CA GLN A 11 7.23 0.40 -31.30
C GLN A 11 7.94 0.29 -29.94
N ILE A 12 9.26 0.40 -29.92
CA ILE A 12 10.05 0.39 -28.68
C ILE A 12 9.69 1.59 -27.80
N GLU A 13 9.60 2.80 -28.38
CA GLU A 13 9.25 4.01 -27.64
C GLU A 13 7.85 3.90 -27.00
N GLN A 14 6.87 3.40 -27.75
CA GLN A 14 5.52 3.17 -27.23
C GLN A 14 5.50 2.10 -26.14
N GLY A 15 6.29 1.03 -26.30
CA GLY A 15 6.45 -0.02 -25.29
C GLY A 15 6.98 0.54 -23.97
N ILE A 16 8.06 1.31 -24.02
CA ILE A 16 8.65 1.95 -22.83
C ILE A 16 7.64 2.89 -22.16
N ARG A 17 6.96 3.74 -22.93
CA ARG A 17 5.92 4.64 -22.38
C ARG A 17 4.80 3.87 -21.69
N ALA A 18 4.36 2.76 -22.26
CA ALA A 18 3.32 1.91 -21.67
C ALA A 18 3.78 1.29 -20.35
N GLU A 19 5.01 0.77 -20.29
CA GLU A 19 5.59 0.19 -19.07
C GLU A 19 5.69 1.21 -17.94
N VAL A 20 6.20 2.42 -18.22
CA VAL A 20 6.30 3.51 -17.24
C VAL A 20 4.91 3.91 -16.74
N MET A 21 3.94 4.07 -17.65
CA MET A 21 2.56 4.42 -17.27
C MET A 21 1.92 3.34 -16.41
N GLN A 22 2.15 2.07 -16.70
CA GLN A 22 1.64 0.96 -15.89
C GLN A 22 2.23 0.98 -14.48
N ALA A 23 3.55 1.13 -14.36
CA ALA A 23 4.22 1.22 -13.06
C ALA A 23 3.72 2.43 -12.25
N TYR A 24 3.50 3.57 -12.90
CA TYR A 24 2.97 4.77 -12.26
C TYR A 24 1.56 4.55 -11.71
N GLN A 25 0.66 3.94 -12.49
CA GLN A 25 -0.69 3.62 -12.02
C GLN A 25 -0.67 2.67 -10.83
N GLN A 26 0.23 1.67 -10.84
CA GLN A 26 0.40 0.75 -9.71
C GLN A 26 0.89 1.47 -8.44
N TYR A 27 1.86 2.37 -8.57
CA TYR A 27 2.32 3.19 -7.45
C TYR A 27 1.21 4.10 -6.90
N VAL A 28 0.43 4.76 -7.76
CA VAL A 28 -0.71 5.58 -7.33
C VAL A 28 -1.77 4.75 -6.61
N ALA A 29 -2.03 3.51 -7.07
CA ALA A 29 -2.99 2.62 -6.43
C ALA A 29 -2.53 2.21 -5.02
N THR A 30 -1.28 1.80 -4.86
CA THR A 30 -0.72 1.44 -3.54
C THR A 30 -0.65 2.65 -2.60
N GLN A 31 -0.33 3.84 -3.11
CA GLN A 31 -0.38 5.08 -2.33
C GLN A 31 -1.79 5.35 -1.76
N LYS A 32 -2.84 5.10 -2.55
CA LYS A 32 -4.23 5.24 -2.09
C LYS A 32 -4.56 4.23 -0.99
N GLN A 33 -4.09 2.99 -1.10
CA GLN A 33 -4.26 1.98 -0.05
C GLN A 33 -3.61 2.41 1.27
N VAL A 34 -2.36 2.88 1.23
CA VAL A 34 -1.68 3.40 2.43
C VAL A 34 -2.47 4.55 3.07
N LYS A 35 -2.97 5.49 2.24
CA LYS A 35 -3.80 6.61 2.72
C LYS A 35 -5.10 6.14 3.38
N GLN A 36 -5.75 5.10 2.88
CA GLN A 36 -6.97 4.55 3.50
C GLN A 36 -6.70 4.03 4.92
N PHE A 37 -5.59 3.34 5.15
CA PHE A 37 -5.21 2.90 6.49
C PHE A 37 -4.92 4.06 7.44
N HIS A 38 -4.20 5.09 6.96
CA HIS A 38 -3.91 6.30 7.73
C HIS A 38 -5.15 7.13 8.05
N ASN A 39 -6.11 7.19 7.13
CA ASN A 39 -7.27 8.06 7.26
C ASN A 39 -8.39 7.51 8.16
N GLY A 40 -8.29 6.28 8.65
CA GLY A 40 -9.34 5.76 9.53
C GLY A 40 -9.15 4.36 10.07
N MET A 41 -8.75 3.39 9.23
CA MET A 41 -8.83 1.97 9.62
C MET A 41 -8.00 1.65 10.87
N LEU A 42 -6.78 2.21 10.96
CA LEU A 42 -5.93 2.02 12.14
C LEU A 42 -6.51 2.67 13.40
N THR A 43 -7.06 3.88 13.26
CA THR A 43 -7.66 4.64 14.36
C THR A 43 -8.94 3.98 14.85
N GLU A 44 -9.78 3.51 13.94
CA GLU A 44 -11.02 2.80 14.23
C GLU A 44 -10.75 1.49 14.95
N ALA A 45 -9.84 0.65 14.42
CA ALA A 45 -9.48 -0.61 15.05
C ALA A 45 -8.88 -0.41 16.46
N LYS A 46 -8.08 0.65 16.65
CA LYS A 46 -7.56 1.04 17.96
C LYS A 46 -8.68 1.47 18.91
N SER A 47 -9.61 2.30 18.45
CA SER A 47 -10.74 2.79 19.25
C SER A 47 -11.64 1.65 19.72
N ILE A 48 -11.86 0.64 18.87
CA ILE A 48 -12.64 -0.55 19.24
C ILE A 48 -11.93 -1.34 20.35
N LEU A 49 -10.63 -1.57 20.22
CA LEU A 49 -9.81 -2.23 21.24
C LEU A 49 -9.86 -1.45 22.57
N ASP A 50 -9.67 -0.13 22.52
CA ASP A 50 -9.68 0.72 23.70
C ASP A 50 -11.07 0.71 24.39
N GLY A 51 -12.16 0.74 23.61
CA GLY A 51 -13.53 0.65 24.11
C GLY A 51 -13.85 -0.69 24.79
N ILE A 52 -13.48 -1.81 24.17
CA ILE A 52 -13.69 -3.15 24.74
C ILE A 52 -12.82 -3.35 26.00
N THR A 53 -11.58 -2.84 25.98
CA THR A 53 -10.69 -2.85 27.15
C THR A 53 -11.28 -2.05 28.32
N TYR A 54 -11.90 -0.90 28.02
CA TYR A 54 -12.59 -0.10 29.03
C TYR A 54 -13.78 -0.84 29.64
N SER A 55 -14.62 -1.46 28.80
CA SER A 55 -15.77 -2.29 29.24
C SER A 55 -15.33 -3.47 30.13
N TYR A 56 -14.27 -4.19 29.72
CA TYR A 56 -13.69 -5.29 30.50
C TYR A 56 -13.25 -4.85 31.91
N LYS A 57 -12.59 -3.71 32.04
CA LYS A 57 -12.17 -3.16 33.35
C LYS A 57 -13.34 -2.88 34.29
N ARG A 58 -14.57 -2.73 33.75
CA ARG A 58 -15.80 -2.50 34.51
C ARG A 58 -16.61 -3.79 34.73
N GLY A 59 -16.12 -4.93 34.23
CA GLY A 59 -16.81 -6.22 34.31
C GLY A 59 -17.98 -6.37 33.33
N GLU A 60 -18.11 -5.46 32.36
CA GLU A 60 -19.20 -5.44 31.38
C GLU A 60 -18.87 -6.29 30.13
N SER A 61 -17.58 -6.55 29.87
CA SER A 61 -17.10 -7.46 28.83
C SER A 61 -16.19 -8.54 29.41
N SER A 62 -16.08 -9.65 28.70
CA SER A 62 -15.19 -10.77 29.00
C SER A 62 -13.76 -10.52 28.51
N ILE A 63 -12.78 -11.23 29.10
CA ILE A 63 -11.39 -11.20 28.62
C ILE A 63 -11.26 -11.74 27.18
N LEU A 64 -12.15 -12.65 26.77
CA LEU A 64 -12.15 -13.21 25.41
C LEU A 64 -12.48 -12.14 24.37
N GLU A 65 -13.39 -11.21 24.67
CA GLU A 65 -13.72 -10.08 23.79
C GLU A 65 -12.53 -9.14 23.62
N VAL A 66 -11.78 -8.87 24.70
CA VAL A 66 -10.55 -8.07 24.64
C VAL A 66 -9.51 -8.73 23.73
N LEU A 67 -9.29 -10.04 23.89
CA LEU A 67 -8.33 -10.78 23.06
C LEU A 67 -8.74 -10.80 21.58
N ASN A 68 -10.03 -10.90 21.29
CA ASN A 68 -10.54 -10.81 19.92
C ASN A 68 -10.33 -9.41 19.34
N ALA A 69 -10.66 -8.34 20.08
CA ALA A 69 -10.42 -6.97 19.66
C ALA A 69 -8.93 -6.70 19.40
N GLN A 70 -8.07 -7.22 20.27
CA GLN A 70 -6.62 -7.10 20.13
C GLN A 70 -6.10 -7.83 18.89
N ARG A 71 -6.66 -9.02 18.59
CA ARG A 71 -6.34 -9.77 17.37
C ARG A 71 -6.72 -8.96 16.14
N THR A 72 -7.96 -8.45 16.08
CA THR A 72 -8.43 -7.62 14.96
C THR A 72 -7.55 -6.38 14.78
N TYR A 73 -7.19 -5.69 15.86
CA TYR A 73 -6.29 -4.54 15.78
C TYR A 73 -4.90 -4.92 15.24
N ASN A 74 -4.35 -6.06 15.67
CA ASN A 74 -3.07 -6.55 15.18
C ASN A 74 -3.14 -6.95 13.70
N ASP A 75 -4.23 -7.54 13.25
CA ASP A 75 -4.43 -7.90 11.84
C ASP A 75 -4.49 -6.64 10.97
N VAL A 76 -5.25 -5.61 11.37
CA VAL A 76 -5.29 -4.32 10.65
C VAL A 76 -3.91 -3.66 10.62
N ARG A 77 -3.13 -3.72 11.70
CA ARG A 77 -1.76 -3.22 11.73
C ARG A 77 -0.84 -3.98 10.77
N LYS A 78 -0.96 -5.31 10.73
CA LYS A 78 -0.19 -6.16 9.82
C LYS A 78 -0.48 -5.79 8.37
N ASP A 79 -1.76 -5.67 8.01
CA ASP A 79 -2.17 -5.30 6.65
C ASP A 79 -1.69 -3.90 6.27
N TYR A 80 -1.68 -2.96 7.22
CA TYR A 80 -1.09 -1.64 7.01
C TYR A 80 0.42 -1.70 6.69
N TYR A 81 1.20 -2.48 7.45
CA TYR A 81 2.63 -2.63 7.16
C TYR A 81 2.87 -3.32 5.82
N GLN A 82 2.01 -4.26 5.43
CA GLN A 82 2.07 -4.87 4.10
C GLN A 82 1.80 -3.81 3.02
N ALA A 83 0.79 -2.96 3.18
CA ALA A 83 0.49 -1.89 2.23
C ALA A 83 1.64 -0.88 2.10
N LEU A 84 2.36 -0.58 3.18
CA LEU A 84 3.57 0.24 3.14
C LEU A 84 4.69 -0.43 2.33
N ALA A 85 4.93 -1.72 2.57
CA ALA A 85 5.94 -2.48 1.83
C ALA A 85 5.60 -2.56 0.33
N ASP A 86 4.33 -2.81 0.00
CA ASP A 86 3.84 -2.86 -1.38
C ASP A 86 3.97 -1.50 -2.07
N ASN A 87 3.71 -0.39 -1.36
CA ASN A 87 3.89 0.95 -1.89
C ASN A 87 5.36 1.28 -2.15
N ALA A 88 6.26 0.90 -1.24
CA ALA A 88 7.70 1.07 -1.43
C ALA A 88 8.20 0.26 -2.62
N ALA A 89 7.77 -1.00 -2.75
CA ALA A 89 8.11 -1.85 -3.90
C ALA A 89 7.59 -1.25 -5.23
N ALA A 90 6.37 -0.70 -5.24
CA ALA A 90 5.80 -0.06 -6.42
C ALA A 90 6.55 1.23 -6.81
N LEU A 91 7.05 1.99 -5.84
CA LEU A 91 7.90 3.16 -6.10
C LEU A 91 9.22 2.75 -6.77
N VAL A 92 9.91 1.75 -6.21
CA VAL A 92 11.16 1.24 -6.78
C VAL A 92 10.96 0.73 -8.21
N GLU A 93 9.85 0.03 -8.49
CA GLU A 93 9.56 -0.44 -9.84
C GLU A 93 9.26 0.72 -10.80
N LEU A 94 8.56 1.77 -10.35
CA LEU A 94 8.33 2.97 -11.14
C LEU A 94 9.64 3.66 -11.53
N GLU A 95 10.52 3.91 -10.57
CA GLU A 95 11.84 4.52 -10.81
C GLU A 95 12.68 3.67 -11.78
N ARG A 96 12.70 2.35 -11.57
CA ARG A 96 13.38 1.41 -12.46
C ARG A 96 12.87 1.48 -13.89
N ARG A 97 11.54 1.54 -14.11
CA ARG A 97 10.95 1.65 -15.45
C ARG A 97 11.18 3.02 -16.08
N ALA A 98 11.16 4.08 -15.27
CA ALA A 98 11.43 5.44 -15.72
C ALA A 98 12.93 5.69 -15.99
N GLY A 99 13.81 4.80 -15.54
CA GLY A 99 15.27 4.96 -15.70
C GLY A 99 15.85 6.06 -14.81
N ILE A 100 15.16 6.38 -13.72
CA ILE A 100 15.60 7.35 -12.71
C ILE A 100 15.87 6.62 -11.39
N TRP A 101 16.66 7.23 -10.52
CA TRP A 101 16.84 6.78 -9.14
C TRP A 101 16.96 8.02 -8.25
N ASP A 102 15.92 8.30 -7.48
CA ASP A 102 15.86 9.45 -6.56
C ASP A 102 15.57 9.07 -5.11
N ILE A 103 15.51 7.76 -4.78
CA ILE A 103 15.44 7.26 -3.41
C ILE A 103 16.80 7.40 -2.69
N GLU A 104 16.79 8.14 -1.59
CA GLU A 104 17.89 8.21 -0.60
C GLU A 104 17.55 7.34 0.64
N PHE A 105 18.55 6.66 1.19
CA PHE A 105 18.45 5.75 2.33
C PHE A 105 18.94 6.36 3.65
#